data_AF-A0A453CCD9-F1
#
_entry.id   AF-A0A453CCD9-F1
#
_cell.length_a   1.000
_cell.length_b   1.000
_cell.length_c   1.000
_cell.angle_alpha   90.00
_cell.angle_beta   90.00
_cell.angle_gamma   90.00
#
_symmetry.space_group_name_H-M   'P 1'
#
loop_
_entity.id
_entity.type
_entity.pdbx_description
1 polymer ?
#
loop_
_entity_poly.entity_id
_entity_poly.type
_entity_poly.pdbx_seq_one_letter_code
_entity_poly.pdbx_strand_id
1 'polypeptide(L)'
;ELLVIDDLLSALVGIEGRYISIKRVRGKEGYVVFQIDSSMDLALQVSCDHAEKGRIYLGLANLLLLQELTRRIFPLCEDFVLASQFVESRSHFKTGLVNHALAAALRAFLLDYQAMVAQLEHQFRLGRLSVQGLWFFCQRMMSSLNALAVLIEKAMSNNTSGSATLNLLHSQAKAMAGDSAVRSLLEKMTDCASAAYLRMLERWVYEGVIDDPYGEFFIAENKSLQKESLTQDYDAKYWQQRYSLKDGIPSFLNNVAATILTTGKYLNVMRECGHNVQVSLSENSKLTSFGSNHQYLECIKSAYDFASGELLTLMKDKYDLIGKLRSLKRYLLLDQ
;
A
#
# COMPACT_ATOMS: atom_id res chain seq x y z
N GLU A 1 29.24 -1.91 28.14
CA GLU A 1 27.78 -2.19 28.06
C GLU A 1 26.97 -0.92 27.82
N LEU A 2 26.92 0.02 28.78
CA LEU A 2 26.13 1.26 28.65
C LEU A 2 26.42 2.06 27.37
N LEU A 3 27.69 2.23 26.99
CA LEU A 3 28.07 2.93 25.76
C LEU A 3 27.57 2.23 24.48
N VAL A 4 27.48 0.90 24.49
CA VAL A 4 26.98 0.14 23.34
C VAL A 4 25.45 0.21 23.27
N ILE A 5 24.77 0.26 24.42
CA ILE A 5 23.31 0.48 24.47
C ILE A 5 22.96 1.87 23.92
N ASP A 6 23.71 2.90 24.30
CA ASP A 6 23.51 4.28 23.81
C ASP A 6 23.67 4.38 22.28
N ASP A 7 24.74 3.76 21.75
CA ASP A 7 24.96 3.69 20.30
C ASP A 7 23.90 2.82 19.60
N LEU A 8 23.44 1.73 20.21
CA LEU A 8 22.36 0.90 19.68
C LEU A 8 21.04 1.66 19.58
N LEU A 9 20.71 2.46 20.61
CA LEU A 9 19.52 3.31 20.59
C LEU A 9 19.60 4.36 19.48
N SER A 10 20.78 4.92 19.23
CA SER A 10 21.03 5.82 18.10
C SER A 10 20.89 5.11 16.75
N ALA A 11 21.45 3.90 16.63
CA ALA A 11 21.37 3.07 15.43
C ALA A 11 19.93 2.65 15.09
N LEU A 12 19.10 2.40 16.12
CA LEU A 12 17.67 2.06 15.95
C LEU A 12 16.87 3.18 15.26
N VAL A 13 17.34 4.44 15.31
CA VAL A 13 16.73 5.60 14.61
C VAL A 13 17.50 5.93 13.32
N GLY A 14 18.45 5.10 12.91
CA GLY A 14 19.25 5.31 11.70
C GLY A 14 20.34 6.37 11.83
N ILE A 15 20.78 6.68 13.05
CA ILE A 15 21.85 7.66 13.32
C ILE A 15 23.16 6.91 13.58
N GLU A 16 24.27 7.38 13.00
CA GLU A 16 25.60 6.83 13.25
C GLU A 16 26.05 7.07 14.70
N GLY A 17 26.55 6.02 15.34
CA GLY A 17 27.09 6.06 16.70
C GLY A 17 28.61 6.17 16.73
N ARG A 18 29.20 6.02 17.92
CA ARG A 18 30.67 6.05 18.12
C ARG A 18 31.37 4.73 17.78
N TYR A 19 30.66 3.61 17.98
CA TYR A 19 31.13 2.23 17.82
C TYR A 19 30.34 1.48 16.72
N ILE A 20 29.19 2.02 16.30
CA ILE A 20 28.35 1.45 15.25
C ILE A 20 28.37 2.40 14.05
N SER A 21 28.95 1.93 12.95
CA SER A 21 29.03 2.67 11.69
C SER A 21 28.02 2.17 10.66
N ILE A 22 27.48 3.10 9.87
CA ILE A 22 26.44 2.84 8.87
C ILE A 22 27.07 2.86 7.48
N LYS A 23 27.18 1.71 6.82
CA LYS A 23 27.77 1.62 5.48
C LYS A 23 26.70 1.48 4.41
N ARG A 24 26.66 2.43 3.48
CA ARG A 24 25.81 2.34 2.29
C ARG A 24 26.43 1.37 1.28
N VAL A 25 25.67 0.37 0.87
CA VAL A 25 26.16 -0.64 -0.09
C VAL A 25 26.14 -0.05 -1.50
N ARG A 26 27.30 -0.04 -2.17
CA ARG A 26 27.42 0.44 -3.55
C ARG A 26 26.63 -0.49 -4.49
N GLY A 27 25.72 0.08 -5.28
CA GLY A 27 24.99 -0.62 -6.35
C GLY A 27 23.54 -1.01 -6.04
N LYS A 28 23.10 -0.90 -4.78
CA LYS A 28 21.68 -0.98 -4.40
C LYS A 28 21.28 0.32 -3.70
N GLU A 29 20.54 1.18 -4.39
CA GLU A 29 20.05 2.43 -3.79
C GLU A 29 19.20 2.11 -2.56
N GLY A 30 19.67 2.56 -1.40
CA GLY A 30 18.96 2.42 -0.13
C GLY A 30 19.27 1.21 0.74
N TYR A 31 20.17 0.34 0.29
CA TYR A 31 20.63 -0.75 1.13
C TYR A 31 21.78 -0.28 2.03
N VAL A 32 21.60 -0.44 3.33
CA VAL A 32 22.50 0.01 4.37
C VAL A 32 22.87 -1.19 5.22
N VAL A 33 24.15 -1.31 5.58
CA VAL A 33 24.65 -2.38 6.44
C VAL A 33 25.29 -1.75 7.67
N PHE A 34 24.84 -2.20 8.84
CA PHE A 34 25.42 -1.77 10.11
C PHE A 34 26.66 -2.61 10.44
N GLN A 35 27.74 -1.97 10.84
CA GLN A 35 28.98 -2.63 11.25
C GLN A 35 29.42 -2.13 12.62
N ILE A 36 29.96 -3.04 13.43
CA ILE A 36 30.65 -2.69 14.68
C ILE A 36 32.09 -2.35 14.30
N ASP A 37 32.56 -1.18 14.72
CA ASP A 37 33.93 -0.76 14.45
C ASP A 37 34.95 -1.65 15.16
N SER A 38 36.01 -2.00 14.45
CA SER A 38 37.14 -2.82 14.91
C SER A 38 37.99 -2.12 16.00
N SER A 39 37.66 -0.89 16.40
CA SER A 39 38.25 -0.21 17.55
C SER A 39 37.82 -0.82 18.89
N MET A 40 36.69 -1.54 18.95
CA MET A 40 36.35 -2.43 20.07
C MET A 40 37.33 -3.61 20.18
N ASP A 41 37.93 -4.07 19.07
CA ASP A 41 38.96 -5.11 19.08
C ASP A 41 40.34 -4.57 19.50
N LEU A 42 40.67 -3.31 19.20
CA LEU A 42 41.97 -2.71 19.57
C LEU A 42 42.07 -2.30 21.05
N ALA A 43 40.97 -1.88 21.69
CA ALA A 43 40.95 -1.61 23.13
C ALA A 43 41.28 -2.86 23.98
N LEU A 44 41.13 -4.06 23.39
CA LEU A 44 41.46 -5.34 24.00
C LEU A 44 42.94 -5.70 23.89
N GLN A 45 43.63 -5.29 22.82
CA GLN A 45 45.06 -5.59 22.65
C GLN A 45 45.93 -4.85 23.68
N VAL A 46 45.52 -3.64 24.10
CA VAL A 46 46.27 -2.82 25.07
C VAL A 46 46.06 -3.30 26.53
N SER A 47 44.94 -3.95 26.85
CA SER A 47 44.69 -4.49 28.20
C SER A 47 45.29 -5.89 28.44
N CYS A 48 45.71 -6.59 27.37
CA CYS A 48 46.26 -7.94 27.44
C CYS A 48 47.64 -8.02 28.12
N ASP A 49 48.36 -6.91 28.23
CA ASP A 49 49.73 -6.95 28.73
C ASP A 49 49.84 -6.99 30.27
N HIS A 50 48.79 -6.66 31.05
CA HIS A 50 48.99 -6.35 32.48
C HIS A 50 47.88 -6.69 33.53
N ALA A 51 47.05 -7.73 33.43
CA ALA A 51 46.25 -8.15 34.63
C ALA A 51 45.61 -9.56 34.59
N GLU A 52 45.80 -10.37 35.64
CA GLU A 52 44.94 -11.46 36.15
C GLU A 52 44.01 -12.23 35.16
N LYS A 53 44.49 -13.38 34.67
CA LYS A 53 43.79 -14.33 33.75
C LYS A 53 42.31 -14.59 34.06
N GLY A 54 41.87 -14.70 35.32
CA GLY A 54 40.49 -15.08 35.66
C GLY A 54 39.40 -14.02 35.40
N ARG A 55 39.71 -12.72 35.55
CA ARG A 55 38.75 -11.64 35.27
C ARG A 55 38.70 -11.28 33.77
N ILE A 56 39.80 -11.55 33.04
CA ILE A 56 39.88 -11.33 31.59
C ILE A 56 38.91 -12.22 30.82
N TYR A 57 38.86 -13.53 31.12
CA TYR A 57 37.98 -14.45 30.39
C TYR A 57 36.50 -14.09 30.55
N LEU A 58 36.09 -13.65 31.75
CA LEU A 58 34.71 -13.22 32.00
C LEU A 58 34.37 -11.89 31.28
N GLY A 59 35.32 -10.95 31.23
CA GLY A 59 35.18 -9.69 30.49
C GLY A 59 35.07 -9.90 28.98
N LEU A 60 35.92 -10.76 28.41
CA LEU A 60 35.89 -11.15 26.99
C LEU A 60 34.59 -11.86 26.61
N ALA A 61 34.11 -12.79 27.46
CA ALA A 61 32.84 -13.49 27.21
C ALA A 61 31.63 -12.54 27.21
N ASN A 62 31.58 -11.58 28.14
CA ASN A 62 30.52 -10.58 28.21
C ASN A 62 30.53 -9.63 26.99
N LEU A 63 31.71 -9.29 26.48
CA LEU A 63 31.87 -8.46 25.28
C LEU A 63 31.44 -9.20 24.00
N LEU A 64 31.79 -10.48 23.86
CA LEU A 64 31.36 -11.30 22.73
C LEU A 64 29.83 -11.44 22.71
N LEU A 65 29.23 -11.66 23.88
CA LEU A 65 27.77 -11.75 24.04
C LEU A 65 27.08 -10.43 23.66
N LEU A 66 27.66 -9.30 24.05
CA LEU A 66 27.19 -7.96 23.68
C LEU A 66 27.28 -7.71 22.17
N GLN A 67 28.37 -8.11 21.53
CA GLN A 67 28.52 -8.01 20.07
C GLN A 67 27.51 -8.89 19.33
N GLU A 68 27.27 -10.11 19.80
CA GLU A 68 26.28 -11.02 19.20
C GLU A 68 24.86 -10.47 19.35
N LEU A 69 24.49 -9.96 20.52
CA LEU A 69 23.18 -9.30 20.70
C LEU A 69 23.02 -8.06 19.84
N THR A 70 24.08 -7.26 19.69
CA THR A 70 24.11 -6.08 18.81
C THR A 70 23.87 -6.48 17.34
N ARG A 71 24.58 -7.53 16.87
CA ARG A 71 24.40 -8.06 15.50
C ARG A 71 22.99 -8.56 15.23
N ARG A 72 22.31 -9.11 16.25
CA ARG A 72 20.92 -9.55 16.11
C ARG A 72 19.93 -8.40 15.96
N ILE A 73 20.25 -7.20 16.45
CA ILE A 73 19.39 -6.00 16.35
C ILE A 73 19.59 -5.28 15.00
N PHE A 74 20.71 -5.47 14.31
CA PHE A 74 20.99 -4.78 13.04
C PHE A 74 19.93 -4.95 11.95
N PRO A 75 19.34 -6.15 11.70
CA PRO A 75 18.27 -6.28 10.73
C PRO A 75 17.10 -5.30 10.99
N LEU A 76 16.76 -5.05 12.25
CA LEU A 76 15.72 -4.07 12.61
C LEU A 76 16.09 -2.65 12.18
N CYS A 77 17.36 -2.27 12.35
CA CYS A 77 17.87 -0.95 11.98
C CYS A 77 17.90 -0.79 10.45
N GLU A 78 18.30 -1.84 9.74
CA GLU A 78 18.32 -1.88 8.27
C GLU A 78 16.90 -1.75 7.71
N ASP A 79 15.96 -2.53 8.24
CA ASP A 79 14.55 -2.50 7.86
C ASP A 79 13.92 -1.11 8.13
N PHE A 80 14.30 -0.45 9.23
CA PHE A 80 13.85 0.91 9.56
C PHE A 80 14.33 1.95 8.55
N VAL A 81 15.61 1.91 8.19
CA VAL A 81 16.20 2.85 7.22
C VAL A 81 15.57 2.65 5.84
N LEU A 82 15.40 1.40 5.41
CA LEU A 82 14.74 1.06 4.15
C LEU A 82 13.29 1.58 4.12
N ALA A 83 12.54 1.37 5.20
CA ALA A 83 11.17 1.86 5.31
C ALA A 83 11.09 3.39 5.29
N SER A 84 12.00 4.07 5.99
CA SER A 84 12.06 5.53 6.03
C SER A 84 12.36 6.12 4.64
N GLN A 85 13.31 5.55 3.91
CA GLN A 85 13.62 5.97 2.54
C GLN A 85 12.45 5.71 1.57
N PHE A 86 11.74 4.59 1.72
CA PHE A 86 10.55 4.34 0.92
C PHE A 86 9.47 5.39 1.17
N VAL A 87 9.24 5.74 2.44
CA VAL A 87 8.28 6.79 2.82
C VAL A 87 8.66 8.12 2.18
N GLU A 88 9.93 8.53 2.21
CA GLU A 88 10.39 9.76 1.59
C GLU A 88 10.23 9.74 0.06
N SER A 89 10.76 8.71 -0.60
CA SER A 89 10.72 8.57 -2.06
C SER A 89 9.28 8.49 -2.60
N ARG A 90 8.39 7.78 -1.90
CA ARG A 90 6.98 7.62 -2.29
C ARG A 90 6.08 8.74 -1.79
N SER A 91 6.57 9.71 -1.03
CA SER A 91 5.79 10.92 -0.67
C SER A 91 5.81 11.99 -1.76
N HIS A 92 6.63 11.84 -2.80
CA HIS A 92 6.63 12.78 -3.93
C HIS A 92 5.37 12.66 -4.77
N PHE A 93 4.89 13.78 -5.32
CA PHE A 93 3.65 13.82 -6.11
C PHE A 93 3.57 12.84 -7.28
N LYS A 94 4.69 12.30 -7.78
CA LYS A 94 4.72 11.45 -8.99
C LYS A 94 4.37 9.97 -8.76
N THR A 95 4.21 9.54 -7.51
CA THR A 95 4.19 8.10 -7.17
C THR A 95 2.80 7.48 -7.06
N GLY A 96 1.72 8.27 -7.26
CA GLY A 96 0.34 7.81 -7.25
C GLY A 96 -0.33 7.86 -5.88
N LEU A 97 -1.67 7.93 -5.87
CA LEU A 97 -2.50 8.04 -4.68
C LEU A 97 -2.39 6.81 -3.77
N VAL A 98 -2.29 5.61 -4.33
CA VAL A 98 -2.17 4.37 -3.53
C VAL A 98 -0.84 4.34 -2.78
N ASN A 99 0.25 4.68 -3.46
CA ASN A 99 1.57 4.73 -2.83
C ASN A 99 1.66 5.88 -1.80
N HIS A 100 0.96 7.01 -2.02
CA HIS A 100 0.86 8.08 -1.02
C HIS A 100 0.15 7.60 0.25
N ALA A 101 -0.99 6.93 0.10
CA ALA A 101 -1.74 6.39 1.22
C ALA A 101 -0.93 5.32 1.98
N LEU A 102 -0.22 4.43 1.25
CA LEU A 102 0.70 3.47 1.86
C LEU A 102 1.86 4.16 2.60
N ALA A 103 2.49 5.18 1.99
CA ALA A 103 3.57 5.93 2.63
C ALA A 103 3.10 6.66 3.90
N ALA A 104 1.87 7.17 3.91
CA ALA A 104 1.27 7.78 5.10
C ALA A 104 1.03 6.74 6.21
N ALA A 105 0.51 5.56 5.86
CA ALA A 105 0.29 4.46 6.81
C ALA A 105 1.61 3.92 7.39
N LEU A 106 2.62 3.74 6.53
CA LEU A 106 3.99 3.38 6.96
C LEU A 106 4.59 4.45 7.86
N ARG A 107 4.45 5.74 7.52
CA ARG A 107 4.92 6.84 8.37
C ARG A 107 4.29 6.79 9.77
N ALA A 108 2.98 6.54 9.87
CA ALA A 108 2.31 6.37 11.16
C ALA A 108 2.90 5.21 11.97
N PHE A 109 3.15 4.06 11.33
CA PHE A 109 3.80 2.92 11.98
C PHE A 109 5.23 3.21 12.44
N LEU A 110 6.02 3.93 11.62
CA LEU A 110 7.38 4.33 11.98
C LEU A 110 7.40 5.32 13.15
N LEU A 111 6.38 6.18 13.29
CA LEU A 111 6.23 7.06 14.47
C LEU A 111 5.97 6.26 15.74
N ASP A 112 5.13 5.21 15.68
CA ASP A 112 4.90 4.31 16.82
C ASP A 112 6.19 3.58 17.21
N TYR A 113 6.99 3.16 16.23
CA TYR A 113 8.31 2.58 16.46
C TYR A 113 9.28 3.57 17.12
N GLN A 114 9.37 4.81 16.63
CA GLN A 114 10.20 5.85 17.23
C GLN A 114 9.77 6.18 18.66
N ALA A 115 8.47 6.17 18.95
CA ALA A 115 7.96 6.35 20.31
C ALA A 115 8.41 5.21 21.24
N MET A 116 8.43 3.96 20.76
CA MET A 116 9.01 2.83 21.52
C MET A 116 10.50 3.04 21.78
N VAL A 117 11.29 3.47 20.78
CA VAL A 117 12.73 3.74 20.97
C VAL A 117 12.94 4.85 22.00
N ALA A 118 12.16 5.93 21.96
CA ALA A 118 12.21 7.01 22.95
C ALA A 118 11.88 6.53 24.38
N GLN A 119 10.93 5.60 24.53
CA GLN A 119 10.63 4.98 25.82
C GLN A 119 11.80 4.13 26.34
N LEU A 120 12.46 3.37 25.45
CA LEU A 120 13.64 2.59 25.80
C LEU A 120 14.80 3.51 26.23
N GLU A 121 15.02 4.61 25.51
CA GLU A 121 16.02 5.61 25.87
C GLU A 121 15.72 6.23 27.25
N HIS A 122 14.45 6.50 27.56
CA HIS A 122 14.06 6.97 28.89
C HIS A 122 14.40 5.93 29.99
N GLN A 123 14.10 4.64 29.77
CA GLN A 123 14.46 3.58 30.72
C GLN A 123 15.98 3.41 30.88
N PHE A 124 16.74 3.64 29.81
CA PHE A 124 18.20 3.65 29.84
C PHE A 124 18.74 4.78 30.73
N ARG A 125 18.21 6.00 30.60
CA ARG A 125 18.58 7.14 31.46
C ARG A 125 18.27 6.90 32.94
N LEU A 126 17.23 6.13 33.24
CA LEU A 126 16.89 5.72 34.62
C LEU A 126 17.78 4.57 35.16
N GLY A 127 18.70 4.03 34.35
CA GLY A 127 19.54 2.89 34.71
C GLY A 127 18.79 1.56 34.83
N ARG A 128 17.61 1.45 34.21
CA ARG A 128 16.72 0.28 34.31
C ARG A 128 16.75 -0.62 33.08
N LEU A 129 17.42 -0.21 32.01
CA LEU A 129 17.49 -0.96 30.77
C LEU A 129 18.75 -1.83 30.73
N SER A 130 18.56 -3.15 30.67
CA SER A 130 19.62 -4.09 30.32
C SER A 130 19.62 -4.39 28.82
N VAL A 131 20.74 -4.92 28.30
CA VAL A 131 20.86 -5.33 26.89
C VAL A 131 19.83 -6.42 26.54
N GLN A 132 19.58 -7.37 27.46
CA GLN A 132 18.57 -8.41 27.26
C GLN A 132 17.16 -7.80 27.24
N GLY A 133 16.90 -6.78 28.06
CA GLY A 133 15.66 -6.01 28.04
C GLY A 133 15.46 -5.33 26.69
N LEU A 134 16.49 -4.66 26.17
CA LEU A 134 16.47 -4.03 24.86
C LEU A 134 16.11 -5.04 23.75
N TRP A 135 16.80 -6.19 23.74
CA TRP A 135 16.53 -7.27 22.77
C TRP A 135 15.07 -7.76 22.85
N PHE A 136 14.56 -7.98 24.06
CA PHE A 136 13.18 -8.43 24.28
C PHE A 136 12.14 -7.47 23.69
N PHE A 137 12.31 -6.15 23.90
CA PHE A 137 11.39 -5.16 23.33
C PHE A 137 11.51 -5.07 21.80
N CYS A 138 12.72 -5.20 21.25
CA CYS A 138 12.96 -5.17 19.80
C CYS A 138 12.34 -6.39 19.08
N GLN A 139 12.31 -7.55 19.72
CA GLN A 139 11.90 -8.83 19.10
C GLN A 139 10.52 -8.77 18.44
N ARG A 140 9.54 -8.10 19.05
CA ARG A 140 8.19 -7.95 18.48
C ARG A 140 8.17 -7.09 17.22
N MET A 141 8.97 -6.04 17.21
CA MET A 141 9.03 -5.11 16.07
C MET A 141 9.78 -5.72 14.89
N MET A 142 10.79 -6.55 15.15
CA MET A 142 11.58 -7.21 14.11
C MET A 142 10.71 -7.95 13.10
N SER A 143 9.80 -8.82 13.55
CA SER A 143 8.93 -9.56 12.62
C SER A 143 8.02 -8.64 11.81
N SER A 144 7.50 -7.58 12.44
CA SER A 144 6.57 -6.63 11.81
C SER A 144 7.26 -5.76 10.76
N LEU A 145 8.39 -5.16 11.13
CA LEU A 145 9.14 -4.27 10.26
C LEU A 145 9.85 -5.06 9.15
N ASN A 146 10.31 -6.29 9.42
CA ASN A 146 10.88 -7.16 8.39
C ASN A 146 9.85 -7.55 7.32
N ALA A 147 8.63 -7.89 7.72
CA ALA A 147 7.56 -8.19 6.78
C ALA A 147 7.22 -6.98 5.88
N LEU A 148 7.27 -5.77 6.43
CA LEU A 148 7.12 -4.53 5.67
C LEU A 148 8.35 -4.24 4.78
N ALA A 149 9.56 -4.53 5.25
CA ALA A 149 10.79 -4.34 4.49
C ALA A 149 10.81 -5.22 3.24
N VAL A 150 10.49 -6.51 3.36
CA VAL A 150 10.36 -7.44 2.22
C VAL A 150 9.32 -6.93 1.21
N LEU A 151 8.23 -6.34 1.68
CA LEU A 151 7.21 -5.73 0.83
C LEU A 151 7.76 -4.50 0.09
N ILE A 152 8.46 -3.63 0.81
CA ILE A 152 9.05 -2.40 0.29
C ILE A 152 10.12 -2.71 -0.75
N GLU A 153 10.99 -3.68 -0.50
CA GLU A 153 12.01 -4.11 -1.46
C GLU A 153 11.38 -4.55 -2.78
N LYS A 154 10.34 -5.39 -2.73
CA LYS A 154 9.61 -5.83 -3.93
C LYS A 154 8.90 -4.66 -4.64
N ALA A 155 8.35 -3.71 -3.88
CA ALA A 155 7.69 -2.53 -4.44
C ALA A 155 8.69 -1.56 -5.10
N MET A 156 9.90 -1.45 -4.55
CA MET A 156 10.98 -0.64 -5.12
C MET A 156 11.57 -1.31 -6.36
N SER A 157 11.86 -2.61 -6.33
CA SER A 157 12.47 -3.33 -7.46
C SER A 157 11.59 -3.33 -8.70
N ASN A 158 10.28 -3.49 -8.51
CA ASN A 158 9.31 -3.59 -9.59
C ASN A 158 8.68 -2.23 -9.95
N ASN A 159 9.07 -1.17 -9.24
CA ASN A 159 8.48 0.17 -9.31
C ASN A 159 6.93 0.15 -9.37
N THR A 160 6.31 -0.58 -8.44
CA THR A 160 4.86 -0.81 -8.47
C THR A 160 4.07 0.45 -8.13
N SER A 161 2.92 0.63 -8.79
CA SER A 161 1.97 1.71 -8.54
C SER A 161 0.52 1.22 -8.64
N GLY A 162 -0.42 1.95 -8.04
CA GLY A 162 -1.85 1.65 -8.07
C GLY A 162 -2.18 0.21 -7.65
N SER A 163 -2.91 -0.50 -8.53
CA SER A 163 -3.35 -1.88 -8.32
C SER A 163 -2.20 -2.87 -8.07
N ALA A 164 -1.02 -2.64 -8.64
CA ALA A 164 0.12 -3.53 -8.46
C ALA A 164 0.60 -3.51 -7.00
N THR A 165 0.63 -2.33 -6.37
CA THR A 165 0.96 -2.18 -4.94
C THR A 165 -0.09 -2.87 -4.06
N LEU A 166 -1.39 -2.73 -4.37
CA LEU A 166 -2.46 -3.41 -3.63
C LEU A 166 -2.37 -4.94 -3.73
N ASN A 167 -2.11 -5.46 -4.94
CA ASN A 167 -1.93 -6.90 -5.16
C ASN A 167 -0.71 -7.44 -4.40
N LEU A 168 0.37 -6.66 -4.35
CA LEU A 168 1.58 -7.00 -3.63
C LEU A 168 1.30 -7.08 -2.11
N LEU A 169 0.63 -6.06 -1.54
CA LEU A 169 0.16 -6.06 -0.15
C LEU A 169 -0.67 -7.29 0.19
N HIS A 170 -1.68 -7.59 -0.65
CA HIS A 170 -2.57 -8.72 -0.43
C HIS A 170 -1.84 -10.07 -0.53
N SER A 171 -0.93 -10.21 -1.51
CA SER A 171 -0.13 -11.44 -1.67
C SER A 171 0.81 -11.67 -0.48
N GLN A 172 1.41 -10.60 0.07
CA GLN A 172 2.28 -10.67 1.23
C GLN A 172 1.48 -11.00 2.50
N ALA A 173 0.30 -10.40 2.70
CA ALA A 173 -0.59 -10.72 3.82
C ALA A 173 -0.98 -12.21 3.82
N LYS A 174 -1.26 -12.76 2.63
CA LYS A 174 -1.57 -14.18 2.45
C LYS A 174 -0.37 -15.09 2.71
N ALA A 175 0.82 -14.69 2.28
CA ALA A 175 2.06 -15.44 2.54
C ALA A 175 2.40 -15.49 4.05
N MET A 176 2.06 -14.42 4.79
CA MET A 176 2.30 -14.30 6.23
C MET A 176 1.12 -14.78 7.10
N ALA A 177 0.25 -15.64 6.58
CA ALA A 177 -0.94 -16.11 7.30
C ALA A 177 -0.64 -16.83 8.62
N GLY A 178 0.58 -17.33 8.82
CA GLY A 178 1.02 -18.00 10.05
C GLY A 178 1.29 -17.05 11.23
N ASP A 179 1.61 -15.78 10.98
CA ASP A 179 1.83 -14.77 12.02
C ASP A 179 0.64 -13.81 12.08
N SER A 180 -0.22 -14.02 13.08
CA SER A 180 -1.45 -13.23 13.24
C SER A 180 -1.21 -11.73 13.43
N ALA A 181 -0.09 -11.35 14.07
CA ALA A 181 0.22 -9.95 14.33
C ALA A 181 0.69 -9.26 13.04
N VAL A 182 1.60 -9.91 12.30
CA VAL A 182 2.07 -9.42 10.99
C VAL A 182 0.94 -9.38 9.98
N ARG A 183 0.09 -10.40 9.93
CA ARG A 183 -1.08 -10.42 9.05
C ARG A 183 -2.02 -9.24 9.34
N SER A 184 -2.35 -9.02 10.61
CA SER A 184 -3.21 -7.89 11.01
C SER A 184 -2.61 -6.53 10.64
N LEU A 185 -1.28 -6.38 10.78
CA LEU A 185 -0.56 -5.18 10.33
C LEU A 185 -0.69 -5.00 8.81
N LEU A 186 -0.44 -6.04 8.02
CA LEU A 186 -0.52 -5.98 6.55
C LEU A 186 -1.96 -5.74 6.06
N GLU A 187 -2.96 -6.30 6.74
CA GLU A 187 -4.38 -6.02 6.48
C GLU A 187 -4.67 -4.53 6.73
N LYS A 188 -4.26 -3.97 7.88
CA LYS A 188 -4.40 -2.53 8.16
C LYS A 188 -3.72 -1.65 7.11
N MET A 189 -2.52 -2.02 6.66
CA MET A 189 -1.81 -1.31 5.59
C MET A 189 -2.56 -1.38 4.26
N THR A 190 -3.17 -2.54 3.95
CA THR A 190 -3.99 -2.75 2.75
C THR A 190 -5.25 -1.88 2.81
N ASP A 191 -5.91 -1.78 3.95
CA ASP A 191 -7.10 -0.95 4.15
C ASP A 191 -6.77 0.52 3.89
N CYS A 192 -5.69 1.03 4.49
CA CYS A 192 -5.24 2.40 4.28
C CYS A 192 -4.87 2.67 2.82
N ALA A 193 -4.10 1.79 2.18
CA ALA A 193 -3.67 1.96 0.79
C ALA A 193 -4.84 1.87 -0.21
N SER A 194 -5.80 0.95 0.05
CA SER A 194 -6.95 0.74 -0.82
C SER A 194 -8.00 1.83 -0.70
N ALA A 195 -8.08 2.58 0.42
CA ALA A 195 -9.03 3.68 0.59
C ALA A 195 -8.97 4.71 -0.55
N ALA A 196 -7.76 5.08 -0.98
CA ALA A 196 -7.58 6.01 -2.10
C ALA A 196 -8.09 5.43 -3.44
N TYR A 197 -7.90 4.12 -3.63
CA TYR A 197 -8.36 3.40 -4.81
C TYR A 197 -9.88 3.25 -4.84
N LEU A 198 -10.46 2.92 -3.69
CA LEU A 198 -11.90 2.74 -3.52
C LEU A 198 -12.64 4.06 -3.71
N ARG A 199 -12.03 5.20 -3.36
CA ARG A 199 -12.59 6.52 -3.68
C ARG A 199 -12.72 6.76 -5.19
N MET A 200 -11.72 6.34 -5.99
CA MET A 200 -11.82 6.40 -7.46
C MET A 200 -12.93 5.47 -7.97
N LEU A 201 -13.05 4.28 -7.38
CA LEU A 201 -14.10 3.31 -7.69
C LEU A 201 -15.50 3.85 -7.36
N GLU A 202 -15.69 4.48 -6.20
CA GLU A 202 -16.97 5.10 -5.79
C GLU A 202 -17.44 6.13 -6.81
N ARG A 203 -16.56 7.04 -7.23
CA ARG A 203 -16.91 8.06 -8.24
C ARG A 203 -17.32 7.44 -9.57
N TRP A 204 -16.65 6.36 -9.99
CA TRP A 204 -17.02 5.67 -11.21
C TRP A 204 -18.36 4.93 -11.09
N VAL A 205 -18.57 4.20 -9.99
CA VAL A 205 -19.73 3.33 -9.76
C VAL A 205 -21.00 4.14 -9.46
N TYR A 206 -20.88 5.30 -8.83
CA TYR A 206 -22.03 6.10 -8.38
C TYR A 206 -22.27 7.38 -9.20
N GLU A 207 -21.24 7.94 -9.83
CA GLU A 207 -21.34 9.17 -10.64
C GLU A 207 -21.02 8.95 -12.14
N GLY A 208 -20.44 7.80 -12.50
CA GLY A 208 -19.92 7.55 -13.84
C GLY A 208 -18.76 8.46 -14.24
N VAL A 209 -18.02 9.03 -13.27
CA VAL A 209 -16.88 9.94 -13.51
C VAL A 209 -15.57 9.22 -13.16
N ILE A 210 -14.54 9.39 -13.99
CA ILE A 210 -13.18 8.97 -13.66
C ILE A 210 -12.42 10.17 -13.10
N ASP A 211 -11.94 10.04 -11.87
CA ASP A 211 -11.07 11.00 -11.21
C ASP A 211 -9.75 10.35 -10.83
N ASP A 212 -8.88 10.27 -11.83
CA ASP A 212 -7.60 9.58 -11.73
C ASP A 212 -6.48 10.46 -12.30
N PRO A 213 -5.90 11.37 -11.50
CA PRO A 213 -4.83 12.25 -11.93
C PRO A 213 -3.54 11.51 -12.34
N TYR A 214 -3.37 10.27 -11.87
CA TYR A 214 -2.12 9.50 -11.99
C TYR A 214 -2.21 8.28 -12.91
N GLY A 215 -3.41 7.97 -13.43
CA GLY A 215 -3.61 6.82 -14.31
C GLY A 215 -3.57 5.46 -13.60
N GLU A 216 -3.82 5.41 -12.29
CA GLU A 216 -3.77 4.19 -11.47
C GLU A 216 -5.04 3.34 -11.53
N PHE A 217 -6.18 3.94 -11.89
CA PHE A 217 -7.47 3.24 -11.93
C PHE A 217 -7.49 2.24 -13.09
N PHE A 218 -8.07 1.06 -12.84
CA PHE A 218 -8.07 -0.04 -13.81
C PHE A 218 -8.98 0.22 -15.02
N ILE A 219 -9.81 1.27 -14.99
CA ILE A 219 -10.62 1.70 -16.12
C ILE A 219 -9.92 2.89 -16.80
N ALA A 220 -9.59 2.73 -18.07
CA ALA A 220 -8.98 3.78 -18.89
C ALA A 220 -10.05 4.54 -19.67
N GLU A 221 -9.93 5.86 -19.73
CA GLU A 221 -10.68 6.69 -20.67
C GLU A 221 -9.83 7.01 -21.92
N ASN A 222 -10.34 6.67 -23.09
CA ASN A 222 -9.75 7.08 -24.35
C ASN A 222 -10.26 8.48 -24.75
N LYS A 223 -9.52 9.51 -24.33
CA LYS A 223 -9.86 10.93 -24.57
C LYS A 223 -9.98 11.33 -26.04
N SER A 224 -9.44 10.55 -26.97
CA SER A 224 -9.52 10.82 -28.42
C SER A 224 -10.93 10.63 -29.00
N LEU A 225 -11.76 9.79 -28.38
CA LEU A 225 -13.11 9.48 -28.83
C LEU A 225 -14.12 10.41 -28.18
N GLN A 226 -14.30 11.61 -28.71
CA GLN A 226 -15.28 12.57 -28.18
C GLN A 226 -16.68 12.31 -28.76
N LYS A 227 -17.71 12.93 -28.15
CA LYS A 227 -19.12 12.78 -28.56
C LYS A 227 -19.33 13.23 -30.01
N GLU A 228 -18.56 14.21 -30.45
CA GLU A 228 -18.56 14.78 -31.80
C GLU A 228 -18.07 13.76 -32.85
N SER A 229 -17.31 12.73 -32.45
CA SER A 229 -16.89 11.65 -33.35
C SER A 229 -18.02 10.68 -33.72
N LEU A 230 -19.13 10.65 -32.95
CA LEU A 230 -20.31 9.82 -33.24
C LEU A 230 -21.02 10.20 -34.54
N THR A 231 -20.80 11.41 -35.06
CA THR A 231 -21.39 11.84 -36.34
C THR A 231 -20.63 11.28 -37.55
N GLN A 232 -19.41 10.77 -37.37
CA GLN A 232 -18.55 10.27 -38.45
C GLN A 232 -18.48 8.73 -38.48
N ASP A 233 -18.43 8.09 -37.31
CA ASP A 233 -18.50 6.63 -37.16
C ASP A 233 -19.78 6.28 -36.40
N TYR A 234 -20.80 5.77 -37.11
CA TYR A 234 -22.15 5.52 -36.58
C TYR A 234 -22.22 4.33 -35.60
N ASP A 235 -21.16 3.53 -35.48
CA ASP A 235 -21.21 2.24 -34.79
C ASP A 235 -20.12 2.04 -33.73
N ALA A 236 -20.54 1.41 -32.62
CA ALA A 236 -19.84 0.59 -31.63
C ALA A 236 -18.51 1.08 -31.02
N LYS A 237 -17.60 1.71 -31.77
CA LYS A 237 -16.27 2.13 -31.32
C LYS A 237 -16.34 3.06 -30.12
N TYR A 238 -17.22 4.07 -30.12
CA TYR A 238 -17.39 4.94 -28.96
C TYR A 238 -17.82 4.13 -27.72
N TRP A 239 -18.85 3.29 -27.84
CA TRP A 239 -19.36 2.48 -26.74
C TRP A 239 -18.37 1.42 -26.23
N GLN A 240 -17.64 0.78 -27.15
CA GLN A 240 -16.69 -0.29 -26.85
C GLN A 240 -15.35 0.23 -26.35
N GLN A 241 -14.82 1.28 -26.98
CA GLN A 241 -13.42 1.71 -26.85
C GLN A 241 -13.23 3.01 -26.05
N ARG A 242 -14.28 3.79 -25.75
CA ARG A 242 -14.14 4.99 -24.89
C ARG A 242 -13.68 4.64 -23.49
N TYR A 243 -14.23 3.56 -22.91
CA TYR A 243 -13.80 3.02 -21.62
C TYR A 243 -13.45 1.54 -21.74
N SER A 244 -12.24 1.20 -21.32
CA SER A 244 -11.68 -0.16 -21.37
C SER A 244 -11.00 -0.56 -20.05
N LEU A 245 -10.83 -1.86 -19.84
CA LEU A 245 -10.06 -2.41 -18.71
C LEU A 245 -8.57 -2.40 -19.06
N LYS A 246 -7.73 -1.99 -18.11
CA LYS A 246 -6.28 -2.16 -18.12
C LYS A 246 -5.90 -3.53 -17.53
N ASP A 247 -4.69 -4.02 -17.81
CA ASP A 247 -4.18 -5.28 -17.26
C ASP A 247 -3.95 -5.24 -15.74
N GLY A 248 -3.78 -4.06 -15.16
CA GLY A 248 -3.54 -3.85 -13.72
C GLY A 248 -4.82 -3.81 -12.89
N ILE A 249 -5.54 -4.92 -12.77
CA ILE A 249 -6.76 -5.02 -11.94
C ILE A 249 -6.40 -5.50 -10.53
N PRO A 250 -6.91 -4.87 -9.46
CA PRO A 250 -6.78 -5.43 -8.12
C PRO A 250 -7.45 -6.80 -8.05
N SER A 251 -6.73 -7.80 -7.57
CA SER A 251 -7.16 -9.21 -7.52
C SER A 251 -8.53 -9.41 -6.89
N PHE A 252 -8.86 -8.61 -5.87
CA PHE A 252 -10.17 -8.65 -5.18
C PHE A 252 -11.35 -8.10 -6.00
N LEU A 253 -11.09 -7.33 -7.08
CA LEU A 253 -12.11 -6.82 -8.01
C LEU A 253 -12.17 -7.59 -9.32
N ASN A 254 -11.26 -8.54 -9.56
CA ASN A 254 -11.12 -9.18 -10.86
C ASN A 254 -12.42 -9.82 -11.36
N ASN A 255 -13.17 -10.46 -10.46
CA ASN A 255 -14.43 -11.13 -10.79
C ASN A 255 -15.59 -10.17 -11.11
N VAL A 256 -15.51 -8.92 -10.66
CA VAL A 256 -16.56 -7.89 -10.84
C VAL A 256 -16.12 -6.74 -11.74
N ALA A 257 -14.90 -6.78 -12.30
CA ALA A 257 -14.33 -5.70 -13.10
C ALA A 257 -15.20 -5.36 -14.33
N ALA A 258 -15.75 -6.37 -15.01
CA ALA A 258 -16.65 -6.17 -16.14
C ALA A 258 -17.98 -5.51 -15.72
N THR A 259 -18.54 -5.92 -14.58
CA THR A 259 -19.73 -5.28 -13.99
C THR A 259 -19.45 -3.83 -13.65
N ILE A 260 -18.34 -3.54 -12.97
CA ILE A 260 -17.94 -2.16 -12.64
C ILE A 260 -17.81 -1.30 -13.91
N LEU A 261 -17.16 -1.81 -14.96
CA LEU A 261 -17.03 -1.09 -16.23
C LEU A 261 -18.41 -0.77 -16.83
N THR A 262 -19.30 -1.75 -16.88
CA THR A 262 -20.65 -1.58 -17.46
C THR A 262 -21.52 -0.64 -16.63
N THR A 263 -21.48 -0.72 -15.30
CA THR A 263 -22.19 0.20 -14.39
C THR A 263 -21.84 1.66 -14.70
N GLY A 264 -20.56 2.01 -14.70
CA GLY A 264 -20.16 3.39 -14.95
C GLY A 264 -20.39 3.82 -16.41
N LYS A 265 -20.34 2.91 -17.40
CA LYS A 265 -20.76 3.21 -18.77
C LYS A 265 -22.24 3.62 -18.85
N TYR A 266 -23.13 2.94 -18.13
CA TYR A 266 -24.56 3.30 -18.09
C TYR A 266 -24.78 4.68 -17.49
N LEU A 267 -24.15 4.97 -16.35
CA LEU A 267 -24.22 6.29 -15.71
C LEU A 267 -23.64 7.40 -16.59
N ASN A 268 -22.49 7.15 -17.21
CA ASN A 268 -21.84 8.12 -18.08
C ASN A 268 -22.73 8.49 -19.28
N VAL A 269 -23.37 7.51 -19.93
CA VAL A 269 -24.28 7.79 -21.05
C VAL A 269 -25.48 8.62 -20.62
N MET A 270 -26.11 8.29 -19.49
CA MET A 270 -27.22 9.10 -18.98
C MET A 270 -26.77 10.55 -18.73
N ARG A 271 -25.59 10.75 -18.14
CA ARG A 271 -25.03 12.07 -17.89
C ARG A 271 -24.75 12.85 -19.18
N GLU A 272 -24.16 12.21 -20.19
CA GLU A 272 -23.90 12.82 -21.50
C GLU A 272 -25.18 13.22 -22.27
N CYS A 273 -26.31 12.61 -21.91
CA CYS A 273 -27.65 12.98 -22.40
C CYS A 273 -28.32 14.09 -21.57
N GLY A 274 -27.64 14.64 -20.56
CA GLY A 274 -28.16 15.69 -19.68
C GLY A 274 -28.99 15.16 -18.50
N HIS A 275 -28.94 13.86 -18.22
CA HIS A 275 -29.59 13.25 -17.06
C HIS A 275 -28.57 13.03 -15.94
N ASN A 276 -28.61 13.90 -14.92
CA ASN A 276 -27.81 13.70 -13.73
C ASN A 276 -28.49 12.71 -12.79
N VAL A 277 -28.26 11.43 -13.05
CA VAL A 277 -28.68 10.33 -12.17
C VAL A 277 -27.49 9.98 -11.27
N GLN A 278 -27.66 10.17 -9.97
CA GLN A 278 -26.70 9.71 -8.98
C GLN A 278 -27.35 8.60 -8.17
N VAL A 279 -26.61 7.51 -7.98
CA VAL A 279 -27.03 6.45 -7.06
C VAL A 279 -27.07 7.06 -5.66
N SER A 280 -28.19 6.93 -4.95
CA SER A 280 -28.33 7.48 -3.60
C SER A 280 -27.37 6.76 -2.65
N LEU A 281 -26.36 7.49 -2.16
CA LEU A 281 -25.42 7.00 -1.16
C LEU A 281 -26.10 7.00 0.21
N SER A 282 -26.38 5.83 0.77
CA SER A 282 -26.69 5.69 2.19
C SER A 282 -25.37 5.67 3.00
N GLU A 283 -25.38 6.05 4.27
CA GLU A 283 -24.15 6.01 5.11
C GLU A 283 -23.53 4.60 5.19
N ASN A 284 -24.33 3.55 4.94
CA ASN A 284 -23.92 2.14 4.94
C ASN A 284 -23.35 1.64 3.59
N SER A 285 -23.28 2.49 2.56
CA SER A 285 -22.81 2.12 1.20
C SER A 285 -21.44 2.72 0.83
N LYS A 286 -20.70 3.30 1.78
CA LYS A 286 -19.32 3.73 1.51
C LYS A 286 -18.44 2.49 1.33
N LEU A 287 -17.71 2.42 0.22
CA LEU A 287 -16.73 1.38 -0.09
C LEU A 287 -15.44 1.55 0.75
N THR A 288 -15.52 2.17 1.94
CA THR A 288 -14.36 2.68 2.70
C THR A 288 -13.63 1.65 3.54
N SER A 289 -14.11 0.42 3.67
CA SER A 289 -13.48 -0.61 4.52
C SER A 289 -13.37 -1.96 3.82
N PHE A 290 -12.15 -2.45 3.69
CA PHE A 290 -11.85 -3.80 3.25
C PHE A 290 -11.98 -4.77 4.46
N GLY A 291 -13.13 -4.76 5.11
CA GLY A 291 -13.41 -5.58 6.29
C GLY A 291 -14.35 -6.73 5.98
N SER A 292 -13.80 -7.95 5.88
CA SER A 292 -14.37 -9.31 6.07
C SER A 292 -15.73 -9.72 5.46
N ASN A 293 -16.61 -8.82 5.04
CA ASN A 293 -18.03 -9.12 4.83
C ASN A 293 -18.50 -9.03 3.37
N HIS A 294 -17.58 -9.02 2.38
CA HIS A 294 -17.95 -8.90 0.96
C HIS A 294 -18.93 -7.74 0.63
N GLN A 295 -19.08 -6.77 1.54
CA GLN A 295 -20.10 -5.71 1.48
C GLN A 295 -19.88 -4.80 0.26
N TYR A 296 -18.63 -4.66 -0.17
CA TYR A 296 -18.27 -3.96 -1.40
C TYR A 296 -18.90 -4.62 -2.66
N LEU A 297 -19.04 -5.95 -2.69
CA LEU A 297 -19.67 -6.67 -3.80
C LEU A 297 -21.17 -6.39 -3.86
N GLU A 298 -21.85 -6.35 -2.72
CA GLU A 298 -23.26 -5.99 -2.63
C GLU A 298 -23.51 -4.55 -3.08
N CYS A 299 -22.63 -3.62 -2.66
CA CYS A 299 -22.68 -2.22 -3.09
C CYS A 299 -22.51 -2.08 -4.61
N ILE A 300 -21.55 -2.79 -5.21
CA ILE A 300 -21.34 -2.80 -6.66
C ILE A 300 -22.56 -3.37 -7.40
N LYS A 301 -23.14 -4.46 -6.87
CA LYS A 301 -24.33 -5.08 -7.46
C LYS A 301 -25.54 -4.15 -7.40
N SER A 302 -25.80 -3.54 -6.25
CA SER A 302 -26.89 -2.58 -6.08
C SER A 302 -26.74 -1.38 -7.02
N ALA A 303 -25.52 -0.85 -7.17
CA ALA A 303 -25.24 0.24 -8.12
C ALA A 303 -25.47 -0.18 -9.58
N TYR A 304 -25.10 -1.41 -9.94
CA TYR A 304 -25.37 -1.97 -11.28
C TYR A 304 -26.87 -2.10 -11.55
N ASP A 305 -27.62 -2.69 -10.62
CA ASP A 305 -29.06 -2.90 -10.75
C ASP A 305 -29.80 -1.56 -10.90
N PHE A 306 -29.38 -0.54 -10.13
CA PHE A 306 -29.90 0.82 -10.27
C PHE A 306 -29.53 1.45 -11.62
N ALA A 307 -28.25 1.46 -12.00
CA ALA A 307 -27.80 2.12 -13.22
C ALA A 307 -28.41 1.50 -14.49
N SER A 308 -28.54 0.16 -14.52
CA SER A 308 -29.17 -0.56 -15.63
C SER A 308 -30.69 -0.33 -15.68
N GLY A 309 -31.38 -0.33 -14.53
CA GLY A 309 -32.81 -0.06 -14.43
C GLY A 309 -33.19 1.36 -14.87
N GLU A 310 -32.44 2.36 -14.41
CA GLU A 310 -32.65 3.77 -14.77
C GLU A 310 -32.40 4.01 -16.25
N LEU A 311 -31.31 3.48 -16.82
CA LEU A 311 -31.02 3.61 -18.24
C LEU A 311 -32.12 2.96 -19.11
N LEU A 312 -32.59 1.76 -18.71
CA LEU A 312 -33.66 1.07 -19.43
C LEU A 312 -34.98 1.85 -19.39
N THR A 313 -35.33 2.38 -18.22
CA THR A 313 -36.51 3.23 -18.03
C THR A 313 -36.41 4.49 -18.89
N LEU A 314 -35.26 5.14 -18.91
CA LEU A 314 -34.99 6.31 -19.74
C LEU A 314 -35.14 6.00 -21.24
N MET A 315 -34.56 4.89 -21.72
CA MET A 315 -34.64 4.47 -23.12
C MET A 315 -36.07 4.11 -23.52
N LYS A 316 -36.80 3.42 -22.65
CA LYS A 316 -38.18 2.96 -22.91
C LYS A 316 -39.16 4.14 -22.91
N ASP A 317 -39.12 4.96 -21.86
CA ASP A 317 -40.17 5.95 -21.61
C ASP A 317 -39.86 7.29 -22.28
N LYS A 318 -38.62 7.81 -22.14
CA LYS A 318 -38.26 9.13 -22.69
C LYS A 318 -37.92 9.08 -24.18
N TYR A 319 -37.26 8.02 -24.63
CA TYR A 319 -36.81 7.90 -26.03
C TYR A 319 -37.67 6.97 -26.89
N ASP A 320 -38.77 6.44 -26.36
CA ASP A 320 -39.73 5.55 -27.02
C ASP A 320 -39.06 4.45 -27.87
N LEU A 321 -38.18 3.67 -27.23
CA LEU A 321 -37.48 2.57 -27.90
C LEU A 321 -38.46 1.57 -28.53
N ILE A 322 -39.58 1.29 -27.86
CA ILE A 322 -40.59 0.33 -28.34
C ILE A 322 -41.29 0.86 -29.59
N GLY A 323 -41.65 2.15 -29.64
CA GLY A 323 -42.19 2.78 -30.84
C GLY A 323 -41.19 2.75 -32.00
N LYS A 324 -39.92 3.07 -31.75
CA LYS A 324 -38.86 3.01 -32.77
C LYS A 324 -38.65 1.60 -33.35
N LEU A 325 -38.63 0.57 -32.50
CA LEU A 325 -38.53 -0.82 -32.94
C LEU A 325 -39.75 -1.26 -33.75
N ARG A 326 -40.96 -0.81 -33.38
CA ARG A 326 -42.18 -1.07 -34.16
C ARG A 326 -42.11 -0.42 -35.54
N SER A 327 -41.61 0.81 -35.63
CA SER A 327 -41.38 1.49 -36.91
C SER A 327 -40.34 0.76 -37.76
N LEU A 328 -39.22 0.32 -37.18
CA LEU A 328 -38.22 -0.49 -37.87
C LEU A 328 -38.82 -1.79 -38.42
N LYS A 329 -39.64 -2.49 -37.64
CA LYS A 329 -40.34 -3.70 -38.09
C LYS A 329 -41.25 -3.41 -39.29
N ARG A 330 -42.06 -2.35 -39.21
CA ARG A 330 -43.01 -1.99 -40.28
C ARG A 330 -42.33 -1.60 -41.58
N TYR A 331 -41.31 -0.75 -41.51
CA TYR A 331 -40.70 -0.17 -42.71
C TYR A 331 -39.54 -1.01 -43.27
N LEU A 332 -38.75 -1.66 -42.41
CA LEU A 332 -37.55 -2.39 -42.84
C LEU A 332 -37.82 -3.88 -43.05
N LEU A 333 -38.70 -4.48 -42.24
CA LEU A 333 -39.06 -5.89 -42.34
C LEU A 333 -40.37 -6.13 -43.12
N LEU A 334 -40.93 -5.07 -43.73
CA LEU A 334 -42.13 -5.11 -44.58
C LEU A 334 -43.35 -5.75 -43.90
N ASP A 335 -43.41 -5.66 -42.58
CA ASP A 335 -44.54 -6.12 -41.78
C ASP A 335 -45.64 -5.06 -41.84
N GLN A 336 -46.63 -5.24 -42.73
CA GLN A 336 -47.80 -4.36 -42.80
C GLN A 336 -48.72 -4.54 -41.59
#